data_AF-A0A2C9LYH9-F1
#
_entry.id   AF-A0A2C9LYH9-F1
#
_cell.length_a   1.000
_cell.length_b   1.000
_cell.length_c   1.000
_cell.angle_alpha   90.00
_cell.angle_beta   90.00
_cell.angle_gamma   90.00
#
_symmetry.space_group_name_H-M   'P 1'
#
loop_
_entity.id
_entity.type
_entity.pdbx_description
1 polymer ?
#
loop_
_entity_poly.entity_id
_entity_poly.type
_entity_poly.pdbx_seq_one_letter_code
_entity_poly.pdbx_strand_id
1 'polypeptide(L)'
;MDLSAEHDGDDNTCSPSQRYILGSANLSPGTEFNPWRFSPCSINYFTNFIKEKLSTNRGYTCLVYSIEPSADIPDVSEKLLGQLIKPDEQCQQIYGKNSYYCRHGNEGNNALICHLMFCKEPVTTRCLQEAALIGTSCGDGKFSGTLDVCQQRDWPYSFAFHSSVFTLF
;
A
#
# COMPACT_ATOMS: atom_id res chain seq x y z
N MET A 1 13.04 -2.56 -12.98
CA MET A 1 12.33 -1.66 -12.05
C MET A 1 12.73 -0.23 -12.38
N ASP A 2 11.76 0.68 -12.56
CA ASP A 2 11.99 2.01 -13.17
C ASP A 2 12.82 3.00 -12.32
N LEU A 3 12.95 2.75 -11.00
CA LEU A 3 13.76 3.55 -10.08
C LEU A 3 15.08 2.87 -9.67
N SER A 4 15.55 1.90 -10.47
CA SER A 4 16.81 1.16 -10.26
C SER A 4 16.92 0.38 -8.95
N ALA A 5 15.82 0.19 -8.21
CA ALA A 5 15.80 -0.67 -7.04
C ALA A 5 15.67 -2.14 -7.43
N GLU A 6 16.44 -2.98 -6.77
CA GLU A 6 16.38 -4.45 -6.85
C GLU A 6 15.42 -5.00 -5.80
N HIS A 7 15.07 -6.29 -5.91
CA HIS A 7 14.30 -6.96 -4.87
C HIS A 7 15.11 -7.08 -3.58
N ASP A 8 14.44 -7.05 -2.43
CA ASP A 8 15.13 -7.36 -1.17
C ASP A 8 15.61 -8.82 -1.23
N GLY A 9 16.90 -9.02 -0.92
CA GLY A 9 17.55 -10.33 -0.99
C GLY A 9 18.32 -10.59 -2.28
N ASP A 10 18.19 -9.74 -3.30
CA ASP A 10 18.98 -9.83 -4.54
C ASP A 10 20.30 -9.09 -4.36
N ASP A 11 21.36 -9.82 -4.00
CA ASP A 11 22.74 -9.32 -3.82
C ASP A 11 22.87 -8.06 -2.92
N ASN A 12 21.90 -7.86 -2.02
CA ASN A 12 21.88 -6.77 -1.05
C ASN A 12 21.69 -7.27 0.39
N THR A 13 21.82 -6.35 1.35
CA THR A 13 21.77 -6.67 2.78
C THR A 13 20.35 -6.80 3.34
N CYS A 14 19.31 -6.48 2.56
CA CYS A 14 17.94 -6.56 3.01
C CYS A 14 17.41 -7.98 2.87
N SER A 15 16.67 -8.44 3.87
CA SER A 15 16.13 -9.79 3.85
C SER A 15 14.91 -9.88 2.94
N PRO A 16 14.82 -10.90 2.07
CA PRO A 16 13.61 -11.16 1.29
C PRO A 16 12.40 -11.48 2.18
N SER A 17 12.63 -11.97 3.40
CA SER A 17 11.60 -12.40 4.34
C SER A 17 10.88 -11.27 5.10
N GLN A 18 11.35 -10.03 4.97
CA GLN A 18 10.80 -8.92 5.75
C GLN A 18 9.56 -8.26 5.14
N ARG A 19 9.12 -8.66 3.94
CA ARG A 19 7.84 -8.22 3.35
C ARG A 19 7.69 -6.71 3.12
N TYR A 20 8.78 -6.01 2.87
CA TYR A 20 8.68 -4.68 2.26
C TYR A 20 8.14 -4.78 0.84
N ILE A 21 7.74 -3.65 0.23
CA ILE A 21 7.13 -3.59 -1.11
C ILE A 21 7.93 -4.35 -2.18
N LEU A 22 9.27 -4.40 -2.06
CA LEU A 22 10.16 -5.10 -2.99
C LEU A 22 10.70 -6.44 -2.46
N GLY A 23 10.21 -6.95 -1.33
CA GLY A 23 10.54 -8.27 -0.81
C GLY A 23 9.83 -9.41 -1.54
N SER A 24 10.38 -10.63 -1.47
CA SER A 24 9.92 -11.79 -2.24
C SER A 24 9.20 -12.86 -1.40
N ALA A 25 8.92 -12.61 -0.11
CA ALA A 25 8.36 -13.62 0.80
C ALA A 25 6.91 -13.40 1.26
N ASN A 26 6.30 -14.50 1.72
CA ASN A 26 4.95 -14.56 2.31
C ASN A 26 4.89 -13.96 3.73
N LEU A 27 3.66 -13.75 4.25
CA LEU A 27 3.40 -13.25 5.61
C LEU A 27 4.26 -14.03 6.63
N SER A 28 5.10 -13.29 7.37
CA SER A 28 5.85 -13.81 8.51
C SER A 28 5.37 -13.08 9.78
N PRO A 29 5.23 -13.75 10.94
CA PRO A 29 4.92 -13.07 12.19
C PRO A 29 5.92 -11.95 12.47
N GLY A 30 5.45 -10.76 12.83
CA GLY A 30 6.25 -9.56 13.08
C GLY A 30 6.55 -8.71 11.84
N THR A 31 6.03 -9.07 10.67
CA THR A 31 6.20 -8.30 9.41
C THR A 31 4.92 -7.65 8.91
N GLU A 32 3.89 -7.58 9.75
CA GLU A 32 2.53 -7.18 9.38
C GLU A 32 2.47 -5.77 8.80
N PHE A 33 3.36 -4.87 9.23
CA PHE A 33 3.38 -3.46 8.84
C PHE A 33 4.34 -3.10 7.70
N ASN A 34 5.15 -4.05 7.24
CA ASN A 34 6.14 -3.84 6.19
C ASN A 34 5.56 -3.77 4.76
N PRO A 35 4.41 -4.38 4.42
CA PRO A 35 3.86 -4.36 3.06
C PRO A 35 3.62 -2.96 2.48
N TRP A 36 3.50 -1.95 3.35
CA TRP A 36 3.26 -0.55 2.97
C TRP A 36 4.53 0.32 3.04
N ARG A 37 5.70 -0.30 3.20
CA ARG A 37 6.97 0.39 3.39
C ARG A 37 8.01 -0.13 2.41
N PHE A 38 8.93 0.75 2.04
CA PHE A 38 10.16 0.37 1.37
C PHE A 38 11.21 -0.05 2.40
N SER A 39 12.02 -1.04 2.05
CA SER A 39 13.16 -1.44 2.84
C SER A 39 14.25 -0.35 2.84
N PRO A 40 15.20 -0.40 3.79
CA PRO A 40 16.37 0.48 3.73
C PRO A 40 17.16 0.37 2.41
N CYS A 41 17.24 -0.82 1.80
CA CYS A 41 17.92 -1.03 0.52
C CYS A 41 17.18 -0.33 -0.61
N SER A 42 15.86 -0.53 -0.70
CA SER A 42 15.01 0.17 -1.68
C SER A 42 15.17 1.69 -1.59
N ILE A 43 15.11 2.24 -0.37
CA ILE A 43 15.30 3.68 -0.12
C ILE A 43 16.68 4.14 -0.59
N ASN A 44 17.73 3.36 -0.33
CA ASN A 44 19.09 3.68 -0.77
C ASN A 44 19.20 3.66 -2.30
N TYR A 45 18.64 2.65 -2.98
CA TYR A 45 18.62 2.60 -4.45
C TYR A 45 17.92 3.82 -5.04
N PHE A 46 16.71 4.14 -4.59
CA PHE A 46 15.97 5.32 -5.05
C PHE A 46 16.77 6.60 -4.84
N THR A 47 17.34 6.77 -3.65
CA THR A 47 18.11 7.97 -3.30
C THR A 47 19.34 8.13 -4.19
N ASN A 48 20.07 7.04 -4.43
CA ASN A 48 21.27 7.06 -5.28
C ASN A 48 20.91 7.31 -6.74
N PHE A 49 19.86 6.66 -7.24
CA PHE A 49 19.37 6.87 -8.60
C PHE A 49 18.92 8.32 -8.82
N ILE A 50 18.13 8.88 -7.91
CA ILE A 50 17.67 10.27 -7.99
C ILE A 50 18.88 11.22 -7.96
N LYS A 51 19.83 11.04 -7.02
CA LYS A 51 21.05 11.87 -6.96
C LYS A 51 21.85 11.81 -8.26
N GLU A 52 22.02 10.62 -8.83
CA GLU A 52 22.71 10.43 -10.11
C GLU A 52 21.97 11.17 -11.23
N LYS A 53 20.65 11.02 -11.35
CA LYS A 53 19.89 11.67 -12.43
C LYS A 53 19.84 13.19 -12.29
N LEU A 54 19.74 13.71 -11.07
CA LEU A 54 19.76 15.14 -10.80
C LEU A 54 21.11 15.81 -11.12
N SER A 55 22.19 15.03 -11.26
CA SER A 55 23.49 15.55 -11.71
C SER A 55 23.52 15.92 -13.21
N THR A 56 22.47 15.59 -13.96
CA THR A 56 22.36 15.86 -15.39
C THR A 56 21.20 16.82 -15.69
N ASN A 57 21.38 17.73 -16.65
CA ASN A 57 20.31 18.66 -17.06
C ASN A 57 19.04 17.93 -17.50
N ARG A 58 19.18 16.78 -18.18
CA ARG A 58 18.06 15.96 -18.62
C ARG A 58 17.30 15.35 -17.44
N GLY A 59 18.01 14.73 -16.49
CA GLY A 59 17.37 14.12 -15.33
C GLY A 59 16.71 15.15 -14.42
N TYR A 60 17.34 16.31 -14.23
CA TYR A 60 16.73 17.45 -13.54
C TYR A 60 15.43 17.87 -14.23
N THR A 61 15.44 18.02 -15.56
CA THR A 61 14.25 18.42 -16.32
C THR A 61 13.11 17.41 -16.17
N CYS A 62 13.40 16.11 -16.21
CA CYS A 62 12.39 15.05 -16.15
C CYS A 62 11.82 14.79 -14.74
N LEU A 63 12.57 15.07 -13.67
CA LEU A 63 12.17 14.71 -12.30
C LEU A 63 11.74 15.90 -11.45
N VAL A 64 12.15 17.13 -11.80
CA VAL A 64 11.92 18.31 -10.95
C VAL A 64 10.80 19.20 -11.48
N TYR A 65 10.64 19.35 -12.79
CA TYR A 65 9.56 20.17 -13.31
C TYR A 65 8.20 19.51 -13.05
N SER A 66 7.36 20.20 -12.30
CA SER A 66 5.96 19.83 -12.14
C SER A 66 5.23 19.98 -13.48
N ILE A 67 4.52 18.94 -13.86
CA ILE A 67 3.56 19.00 -14.97
C ILE A 67 2.22 19.36 -14.34
N GLU A 68 1.54 20.37 -14.89
CA GLU A 68 0.17 20.68 -14.46
C GLU A 68 -0.74 19.47 -14.73
N PRO A 69 -1.44 18.95 -13.70
CA PRO A 69 -2.36 17.83 -13.91
C PRO A 69 -3.44 18.24 -14.90
N SER A 70 -3.75 17.34 -15.85
CA SER A 70 -4.87 17.56 -16.78
C SER A 70 -6.17 17.71 -15.99
N ALA A 71 -7.03 18.64 -16.41
CA ALA A 71 -8.38 18.81 -15.85
C ALA A 71 -9.25 17.55 -15.96
N ASP A 72 -8.89 16.62 -16.87
CA ASP A 72 -9.58 15.34 -17.06
C ASP A 72 -9.16 14.27 -16.05
N ILE A 73 -8.12 14.51 -15.24
CA ILE A 73 -7.65 13.57 -14.23
C ILE A 73 -8.33 13.91 -12.91
N PRO A 74 -9.19 13.03 -12.36
CA PRO A 74 -9.87 13.31 -11.11
C PRO A 74 -8.87 13.35 -9.95
N ASP A 75 -8.98 14.38 -9.12
CA ASP A 75 -8.26 14.43 -7.85
C ASP A 75 -8.85 13.40 -6.87
N VAL A 76 -7.99 12.48 -6.45
CA VAL A 76 -8.31 11.40 -5.50
C VAL A 76 -7.46 11.47 -4.24
N SER A 77 -6.69 12.56 -4.06
CA SER A 77 -5.78 12.75 -2.91
C SER A 77 -6.49 12.63 -1.56
N GLU A 78 -7.72 13.13 -1.48
CA GLU A 78 -8.55 13.12 -0.26
C GLU A 78 -9.43 11.86 -0.11
N LYS A 79 -9.37 10.92 -1.07
CA LYS A 79 -10.27 9.76 -1.09
C LYS A 79 -9.50 8.47 -0.81
N LEU A 80 -9.85 7.83 0.30
CA LEU A 80 -9.35 6.48 0.59
C LEU A 80 -10.11 5.45 -0.26
N LEU A 81 -9.40 4.65 -1.04
CA LEU A 81 -10.03 3.70 -1.97
C LEU A 81 -10.94 2.69 -1.29
N GLY A 82 -10.62 2.26 -0.07
CA GLY A 82 -11.46 1.35 0.71
C GLY A 82 -12.78 1.98 1.20
N GLN A 83 -12.93 3.31 1.14
CA GLN A 83 -14.23 3.98 1.35
C GLN A 83 -15.09 3.97 0.08
N LEU A 84 -14.47 3.88 -1.09
CA LEU A 84 -15.15 3.85 -2.39
C LEU A 84 -15.48 2.42 -2.82
N ILE A 85 -14.57 1.47 -2.55
CA ILE A 85 -14.65 0.08 -2.99
C ILE A 85 -14.85 -0.80 -1.74
N LYS A 86 -16.04 -1.38 -1.62
CA LYS A 86 -16.42 -2.21 -0.47
C LYS A 86 -15.68 -3.55 -0.47
N PRO A 87 -15.55 -4.24 0.67
CA PRO A 87 -14.85 -5.53 0.76
C PRO A 87 -15.27 -6.56 -0.30
N ASP A 88 -16.57 -6.70 -0.55
CA ASP A 88 -17.08 -7.62 -1.57
C ASP A 88 -16.60 -7.26 -2.98
N GLU A 89 -16.56 -5.96 -3.31
CA GLU A 89 -16.10 -5.45 -4.61
C GLU A 89 -14.58 -5.64 -4.78
N GLN A 90 -13.81 -5.48 -3.70
CA GLN A 90 -12.36 -5.76 -3.72
C GLN A 90 -12.11 -7.25 -4.03
N CYS A 91 -12.83 -8.16 -3.38
CA CYS A 91 -12.73 -9.59 -3.68
C CYS A 91 -13.15 -9.91 -5.13
N GLN A 92 -14.16 -9.23 -5.66
CA GLN A 92 -14.57 -9.39 -7.06
C GLN A 92 -13.53 -8.88 -8.06
N GLN A 93 -12.77 -7.84 -7.70
CA GLN A 93 -11.66 -7.37 -8.53
C GLN A 93 -10.49 -8.37 -8.55
N ILE A 94 -10.25 -9.07 -7.44
CA ILE A 94 -9.15 -10.05 -7.33
C ILE A 94 -9.50 -11.38 -8.01
N TYR A 95 -10.66 -11.95 -7.68
CA TYR A 95 -11.04 -13.32 -8.07
C TYR A 95 -12.21 -13.38 -9.07
N GLY A 96 -12.74 -12.23 -9.49
CA GLY A 96 -13.86 -12.12 -10.43
C GLY A 96 -15.23 -12.04 -9.74
N LYS A 97 -16.26 -11.76 -10.55
CA LYS A 97 -17.64 -11.41 -10.12
C LYS A 97 -18.32 -12.36 -9.12
N ASN A 98 -17.87 -13.61 -9.04
CA ASN A 98 -18.46 -14.63 -8.15
C ASN A 98 -17.79 -14.68 -6.77
N SER A 99 -16.70 -13.93 -6.58
CA SER A 99 -16.04 -13.78 -5.30
C SER A 99 -16.78 -12.78 -4.40
N TYR A 100 -16.59 -12.91 -3.09
CA TYR A 100 -17.17 -12.03 -2.08
C TYR A 100 -16.32 -12.10 -0.81
N TYR A 101 -16.51 -11.11 0.06
CA TYR A 101 -15.83 -11.05 1.35
C TYR A 101 -16.42 -12.08 2.31
N CYS A 102 -15.56 -12.92 2.87
CA CYS A 102 -15.95 -13.97 3.81
C CYS A 102 -16.32 -13.35 5.17
N ARG A 103 -17.60 -12.99 5.33
CA ARG A 103 -18.16 -12.50 6.61
C ARG A 103 -18.32 -13.68 7.58
N HIS A 104 -17.57 -13.65 8.68
CA HIS A 104 -17.80 -14.51 9.85
C HIS A 104 -17.76 -16.03 9.57
N GLY A 105 -16.56 -16.58 9.67
CA GLY A 105 -16.31 -18.00 9.97
C GLY A 105 -15.22 -18.07 11.04
N ASN A 106 -14.83 -19.28 11.49
CA ASN A 106 -13.73 -19.51 12.45
C ASN A 106 -12.37 -18.88 12.07
N GLU A 107 -12.29 -18.18 10.93
CA GLU A 107 -11.13 -17.58 10.30
C GLU A 107 -11.28 -16.06 10.09
N GLY A 108 -12.48 -15.48 10.26
CA GLY A 108 -12.79 -14.09 9.92
C GLY A 108 -13.30 -13.29 11.11
N ASN A 109 -12.39 -12.79 11.94
CA ASN A 109 -12.70 -11.79 12.96
C ASN A 109 -12.80 -10.41 12.29
N ASN A 110 -13.89 -9.66 12.47
CA ASN A 110 -14.05 -8.31 11.89
C ASN A 110 -12.92 -7.36 12.33
N ALA A 111 -12.30 -7.61 13.50
CA ALA A 111 -11.12 -6.87 13.94
C ALA A 111 -9.89 -7.04 13.02
N LEU A 112 -9.86 -8.11 12.21
CA LEU A 112 -8.73 -8.42 11.33
C LEU A 112 -8.87 -7.81 9.94
N ILE A 113 -10.06 -7.37 9.46
CA ILE A 113 -10.18 -6.80 8.10
C ILE A 113 -9.33 -5.54 7.91
N CYS A 114 -9.01 -4.85 9.01
CA CYS A 114 -8.09 -3.72 9.02
C CYS A 114 -6.61 -4.11 8.79
N HIS A 115 -6.27 -5.40 8.94
CA HIS A 115 -4.97 -5.99 8.60
C HIS A 115 -5.03 -6.87 7.34
N LEU A 116 -6.07 -7.69 7.21
CA LEU A 116 -6.20 -8.80 6.27
C LEU A 116 -7.69 -9.07 6.03
N MET A 117 -8.12 -9.00 4.77
CA MET A 117 -9.45 -9.46 4.36
C MET A 117 -9.37 -10.88 3.82
N PHE A 118 -10.50 -11.58 3.83
CA PHE A 118 -10.60 -12.93 3.30
C PHE A 118 -11.61 -12.96 2.16
N CYS A 119 -11.16 -13.38 0.98
CA CYS A 119 -11.97 -13.43 -0.23
C CYS A 119 -12.32 -14.87 -0.60
N LYS A 120 -13.58 -15.10 -0.97
CA LYS A 120 -14.02 -16.41 -1.45
C LYS A 120 -13.41 -16.70 -2.81
N GLU A 121 -12.60 -17.75 -2.91
CA GLU A 121 -12.14 -18.24 -4.20
C GLU A 121 -13.29 -18.99 -4.92
N PRO A 122 -13.63 -18.64 -6.17
CA PRO A 122 -14.77 -19.24 -6.88
C PRO A 122 -14.67 -20.75 -7.11
N VAL A 123 -13.46 -21.33 -7.08
CA VAL A 123 -13.20 -22.73 -7.46
C VAL A 123 -13.23 -23.66 -6.26
N THR A 124 -12.50 -23.35 -5.18
CA THR A 124 -12.24 -24.31 -4.09
C THR A 124 -13.11 -24.13 -2.86
N THR A 125 -14.09 -23.23 -2.87
CA THR A 125 -14.91 -22.85 -1.70
C THR A 125 -14.12 -22.32 -0.50
N ARG A 126 -12.80 -22.13 -0.60
CA ARG A 126 -11.96 -21.61 0.47
C ARG A 126 -11.97 -20.08 0.49
N CYS A 127 -11.64 -19.53 1.64
CA CYS A 127 -11.39 -18.11 1.81
C CYS A 127 -9.87 -17.89 1.80
N LEU A 128 -9.39 -17.10 0.84
CA LEU A 128 -7.99 -16.77 0.70
C LEU A 128 -7.71 -15.39 1.28
N GLN A 129 -6.56 -15.26 1.91
CA GLN A 129 -6.16 -14.04 2.62
C GLN A 129 -5.63 -13.01 1.64
N GLU A 130 -6.14 -11.78 1.73
CA GLU A 130 -5.79 -10.65 0.86
C GLU A 130 -5.58 -9.38 1.68
N ALA A 131 -4.83 -8.43 1.12
CA ALA A 131 -4.71 -7.09 1.70
C ALA A 131 -5.97 -6.28 1.41
N ALA A 132 -6.57 -5.70 2.46
CA ALA A 132 -7.67 -4.76 2.29
C ALA A 132 -7.15 -3.40 1.81
N LEU A 133 -7.93 -2.70 0.99
CA LEU A 133 -7.59 -1.32 0.61
C LEU A 133 -7.60 -0.39 1.83
N ILE A 134 -6.73 0.61 1.84
CA ILE A 134 -6.71 1.66 2.86
C ILE A 134 -8.08 2.37 2.86
N GLY A 135 -8.64 2.56 4.05
CA GLY A 135 -9.97 3.13 4.29
C GLY A 135 -11.11 2.10 4.29
N THR A 136 -10.84 0.80 4.14
CA THR A 136 -11.87 -0.24 4.19
C THR A 136 -12.50 -0.29 5.57
N SER A 137 -13.83 -0.30 5.65
CA SER A 137 -14.54 -0.36 6.93
C SER A 137 -14.31 -1.67 7.66
N CYS A 138 -13.90 -1.60 8.92
CA CYS A 138 -13.69 -2.77 9.79
C CYS A 138 -14.75 -2.98 10.87
N GLY A 139 -15.90 -2.32 10.74
CA GLY A 139 -17.01 -2.39 11.69
C GLY A 139 -16.92 -1.31 12.78
N ASP A 140 -18.03 -1.07 13.49
CA ASP A 140 -18.15 -0.09 14.58
C ASP A 140 -17.64 1.32 14.26
N GLY A 141 -17.77 1.74 13.00
CA GLY A 141 -17.32 3.06 12.54
C GLY A 141 -15.79 3.22 12.42
N LYS A 142 -15.04 2.12 12.39
CA LYS A 142 -13.58 2.09 12.21
C LYS A 142 -13.19 1.74 10.77
N PHE A 143 -12.04 2.22 10.32
CA PHE A 143 -11.51 2.04 8.96
C PHE A 143 -10.03 1.65 8.97
N SER A 144 -9.56 0.98 7.91
CA SER A 144 -8.14 0.62 7.74
C SER A 144 -7.30 1.88 7.51
N GLY A 145 -6.33 2.18 8.38
CA GLY A 145 -5.38 3.27 8.18
C GLY A 145 -4.17 2.88 7.34
N THR A 146 -3.26 3.83 7.08
CA THR A 146 -1.93 3.65 6.44
C THR A 146 -0.96 2.76 7.24
N LEU A 147 -1.40 2.25 8.40
CA LEU A 147 -0.65 1.39 9.32
C LEU A 147 -1.47 0.17 9.74
N ASP A 148 -2.49 -0.21 8.98
CA ASP A 148 -3.36 -1.37 9.24
C ASP A 148 -4.06 -1.37 10.62
N VAL A 149 -4.12 -0.21 11.29
CA VAL A 149 -4.87 -0.07 12.54
C VAL A 149 -6.31 0.31 12.21
N CYS A 150 -7.27 -0.35 12.86
CA CYS A 150 -8.67 0.09 12.92
C CYS A 150 -8.73 1.47 13.58
N GLN A 151 -8.73 2.55 12.81
CA GLN A 151 -8.82 3.90 13.36
C GLN A 151 -10.29 4.36 13.42
N GLN A 152 -10.68 4.97 14.54
CA GLN A 152 -12.01 5.60 14.68
C GLN A 152 -12.05 6.90 13.87
N ARG A 153 -13.29 7.33 13.55
CA ARG A 153 -13.61 8.48 12.70
C ARG A 153 -13.08 9.85 13.18
N ASP A 154 -12.57 9.96 14.42
CA ASP A 154 -12.14 11.21 15.05
C ASP A 154 -10.66 11.59 14.80
N TRP A 155 -10.00 10.99 13.80
CA TRP A 155 -8.68 11.48 13.40
C TRP A 155 -8.85 12.80 12.64
N PRO A 156 -8.19 13.90 13.04
CA PRO A 156 -8.23 15.13 12.25
C PRO A 156 -7.67 14.79 10.86
N TYR A 157 -8.30 15.33 9.82
CA TYR A 157 -7.90 15.25 8.41
C TYR A 157 -6.52 15.90 8.12
N SER A 158 -5.58 15.81 9.07
CA SER A 158 -4.23 16.33 9.01
C SER A 158 -3.24 15.18 8.94
N PHE A 159 -3.42 14.26 8.00
CA PHE A 159 -2.26 13.77 7.26
C PHE A 159 -2.07 14.70 6.07
N ALA A 160 -1.71 15.95 6.39
CA ALA A 160 -0.80 16.66 5.50
C ALA A 160 0.37 15.68 5.30
N PHE A 161 0.69 15.35 4.05
CA PHE A 161 2.07 15.04 3.71
C PHE A 161 2.90 16.12 4.39
N HIS A 162 3.56 15.78 5.50
CA HIS A 162 4.42 16.74 6.15
C HIS A 162 5.57 16.90 5.18
N SER A 163 5.46 17.94 4.36
CA SER A 163 6.52 18.48 3.53
C SER A 163 7.61 18.97 4.48
N SER A 164 8.38 18.02 4.98
CA SER A 164 9.53 18.26 5.85
C SER A 164 10.77 17.65 5.22
N VAL A 165 10.95 17.84 3.91
CA VAL A 165 12.26 17.82 3.24
C VAL A 165 12.19 18.75 2.02
N PHE A 166 12.19 20.08 2.21
CA PHE A 166 12.71 21.04 1.23
C PHE A 166 12.87 22.41 1.91
N THR A 167 13.82 22.48 2.84
CA THR A 167 14.50 23.74 3.17
C THR A 167 15.99 23.46 3.24
N LEU A 168 16.58 23.34 2.06
CA LEU A 168 18.01 23.58 1.82
C LEU A 168 18.05 24.26 0.46
N PHE A 169 17.84 25.57 0.48
CA PHE A 169 18.56 26.65 -0.22
C PHE A 169 17.79 27.95 0.01
#